data_AF-A0A0S4UT22-F1
#
_entry.id   AF-A0A0S4UT22-F1
#
_cell.length_a   1.000
_cell.length_b   1.000
_cell.length_c   1.000
_cell.angle_alpha   90.00
_cell.angle_beta   90.00
_cell.angle_gamma   90.00
#
_symmetry.space_group_name_H-M   'P 1'
#
loop_
_entity.id
_entity.type
_entity.pdbx_description
1 polymer ?
#
loop_
_entity_poly.entity_id
_entity_poly.type
_entity_poly.pdbx_seq_one_letter_code
_entity_poly.pdbx_strand_id
1 'polypeptide(L)'
;MVNAQTRKQLAPVALLEKVLAKVGRQIATKLEAVPVQIKRRSTNLTAEDIDLITEEITKARNLAAAITLDELEDGPVGDSEGDFEGP
;
A
#
# COMPACT_ATOMS: atom_id res chain seq x y z
N MET A 1 37.43 12.62 6.76
CA MET A 1 36.25 12.60 5.87
C MET A 1 35.03 12.42 6.75
N VAL A 2 34.14 13.42 6.86
CA VAL A 2 33.00 13.37 7.80
C VAL A 2 31.77 12.86 7.05
N ASN A 3 31.17 11.77 7.54
CA ASN A 3 30.04 11.07 6.91
C ASN A 3 28.79 11.98 6.80
N ALA A 4 28.01 11.82 5.72
CA ALA A 4 26.78 12.60 5.46
C ALA A 4 25.74 12.55 6.60
N GLN A 5 25.77 11.51 7.45
CA GLN A 5 24.98 11.44 8.69
C GLN A 5 25.28 12.59 9.66
N THR A 6 26.54 13.03 9.75
CA THR A 6 26.97 14.10 10.67
C THR A 6 26.44 15.49 10.24
N ARG A 7 26.01 15.64 8.98
CA ARG A 7 25.48 16.91 8.42
C ARG A 7 23.98 17.12 8.67
N LYS A 8 23.28 16.19 9.35
CA LYS A 8 21.82 16.25 9.61
C LYS A 8 20.96 16.38 8.33
N GLN A 9 21.52 16.06 7.16
CA GLN A 9 20.87 16.22 5.86
C GLN A 9 20.10 14.98 5.39
N LEU A 10 20.19 13.86 6.12
CA LEU A 10 19.44 12.64 5.86
C LEU A 10 18.67 12.28 7.13
N ALA A 11 17.35 12.19 7.05
CA ALA A 11 16.67 11.19 7.87
C ALA A 11 17.40 9.87 7.58
N PRO A 12 17.93 9.14 8.58
CA PRO A 12 18.64 7.90 8.31
C PRO A 12 17.74 7.05 7.41
N VAL A 13 18.23 6.52 6.29
CA VAL A 13 17.41 5.71 5.36
C VAL A 13 16.65 4.63 6.13
N ALA A 14 17.29 4.05 7.15
CA ALA A 14 16.70 3.13 8.12
C ALA A 14 15.46 3.65 8.87
N LEU A 15 15.33 4.97 9.08
CA LEU A 15 14.13 5.59 9.66
C LEU A 15 12.99 5.63 8.64
N LEU A 16 13.27 6.00 7.39
CA LEU A 16 12.27 6.00 6.31
C LEU A 16 11.75 4.58 6.04
N GLU A 17 12.64 3.59 6.01
CA GLU A 17 12.27 2.17 5.91
C GLU A 17 11.34 1.74 7.05
N LYS A 18 11.67 2.12 8.29
CA LYS A 18 10.82 1.81 9.46
C LYS A 18 9.44 2.47 9.36
N VAL A 19 9.37 3.71 8.88
CA VAL A 19 8.12 4.43 8.66
C VAL A 19 7.30 3.74 7.58
N LEU A 20 7.88 3.46 6.41
CA LEU A 20 7.21 2.77 5.30
C LEU A 20 6.73 1.37 5.72
N ALA A 21 7.57 0.59 6.40
CA ALA A 21 7.19 -0.73 6.92
C ALA A 21 6.03 -0.63 7.93
N LYS A 22 6.01 0.42 8.78
CA LYS A 22 4.90 0.65 9.71
C LYS A 22 3.61 1.02 8.96
N VAL A 23 3.67 1.92 7.99
CA VAL A 23 2.53 2.33 7.17
C VAL A 23 1.98 1.15 6.37
N GLY A 24 2.84 0.40 5.68
CA GLY A 24 2.45 -0.80 4.92
C GLY A 24 1.73 -1.83 5.80
N ARG A 25 2.25 -2.10 7.00
CA ARG A 25 1.56 -2.98 7.98
C ARG A 25 0.20 -2.44 8.38
N GLN A 26 0.08 -1.15 8.68
CA GLN A 26 -1.21 -0.56 9.07
C GLN A 26 -2.24 -0.62 7.94
N ILE A 27 -1.83 -0.37 6.69
CA ILE A 27 -2.69 -0.48 5.51
C ILE A 27 -3.12 -1.94 5.33
N ALA A 28 -2.17 -2.89 5.37
CA ALA A 28 -2.48 -4.31 5.26
C ALA A 28 -3.49 -4.75 6.33
N THR A 29 -3.29 -4.41 7.61
CA THR A 29 -4.24 -4.74 8.68
C THR A 29 -5.64 -4.17 8.42
N LYS A 30 -5.73 -2.93 7.90
CA LYS A 30 -7.03 -2.33 7.59
C LYS A 30 -7.73 -3.05 6.44
N LEU A 31 -7.00 -3.36 5.36
CA LEU A 31 -7.53 -4.07 4.20
C LEU A 31 -8.00 -5.49 4.59
N GLU A 32 -7.22 -6.23 5.37
CA GLU A 32 -7.61 -7.57 5.86
C GLU A 32 -8.90 -7.57 6.68
N ALA A 33 -9.24 -6.46 7.34
CA ALA A 33 -10.47 -6.34 8.09
C ALA A 33 -11.70 -6.05 7.20
N VAL A 34 -11.51 -5.61 5.95
CA VAL A 34 -12.60 -5.17 5.06
C VAL A 34 -13.60 -6.29 4.76
N PRO A 35 -13.21 -7.52 4.35
CA PRO A 35 -14.17 -8.58 4.02
C PRO A 35 -15.09 -8.91 5.21
N VAL A 36 -14.54 -9.00 6.41
CA VAL A 36 -15.29 -9.26 7.64
C VAL A 36 -16.24 -8.11 7.97
N GLN A 37 -15.78 -6.87 7.81
CA GLN A 37 -16.60 -5.69 8.07
C GLN A 37 -17.77 -5.57 7.08
N ILE A 38 -17.53 -5.85 5.80
CA ILE A 38 -18.56 -5.86 4.75
C ILE A 38 -19.56 -6.99 5.03
N LYS A 39 -19.10 -8.23 5.23
CA LYS A 39 -19.96 -9.38 5.54
C LYS A 39 -20.87 -9.13 6.74
N ARG A 40 -20.39 -8.39 7.76
CA ARG A 40 -21.18 -8.05 8.94
C ARG A 40 -22.24 -6.95 8.68
N ARG A 41 -21.99 -6.06 7.71
CA ARG A 41 -22.83 -4.88 7.45
C ARG A 41 -23.79 -5.06 6.28
N SER A 42 -23.44 -5.91 5.33
CA SER A 42 -24.21 -6.17 4.13
C SER A 42 -24.90 -7.53 4.24
N THR A 43 -26.23 -7.54 4.26
CA THR A 43 -27.04 -8.77 4.36
C THR A 43 -27.38 -9.37 3.00
N ASN A 44 -27.06 -8.65 1.92
CA ASN A 44 -27.42 -8.92 0.54
C ASN A 44 -26.24 -9.39 -0.34
N LEU A 45 -25.03 -9.48 0.24
CA LEU A 45 -23.88 -10.04 -0.44
C LEU A 45 -23.78 -11.54 -0.16
N THR A 46 -23.47 -12.30 -1.19
CA THR A 46 -23.24 -13.74 -1.10
C THR A 46 -21.86 -14.04 -0.51
N ALA A 47 -21.59 -15.30 -0.18
CA ALA A 47 -20.25 -15.73 0.23
C ALA A 47 -19.23 -15.53 -0.91
N GLU A 48 -19.63 -15.81 -2.16
CA GLU A 48 -18.79 -15.67 -3.34
C GLU A 48 -18.37 -14.20 -3.57
N ASP A 49 -19.28 -13.25 -3.36
CA ASP A 49 -18.95 -11.81 -3.43
C ASP A 49 -17.87 -11.42 -2.41
N ILE A 50 -17.93 -11.99 -1.20
CA ILE A 50 -16.93 -11.73 -0.15
C ILE A 50 -15.59 -12.40 -0.49
N ASP A 51 -15.61 -13.58 -1.09
CA ASP A 51 -14.41 -14.29 -1.52
C ASP A 51 -13.69 -13.52 -2.64
N LEU A 52 -14.44 -12.98 -3.61
CA LEU A 52 -13.89 -12.10 -4.66
C LEU A 52 -13.20 -10.86 -4.08
N ILE A 53 -13.84 -10.18 -3.11
CA ILE A 53 -13.22 -9.03 -2.42
C ILE A 53 -11.93 -9.45 -1.70
N THR A 54 -11.95 -10.61 -1.05
CA THR A 54 -10.79 -11.14 -0.32
C THR A 54 -9.63 -11.46 -1.27
N GLU A 55 -9.93 -12.02 -2.44
CA GLU A 55 -8.96 -12.32 -3.48
C GLU A 55 -8.28 -11.05 -4.00
N GLU A 56 -9.05 -10.02 -4.33
CA GLU A 56 -8.50 -8.75 -4.83
C GLU A 56 -7.63 -8.03 -3.78
N ILE A 57 -8.04 -8.05 -2.51
CA ILE A 57 -7.21 -7.52 -1.42
C ILE A 57 -5.90 -8.31 -1.29
N THR A 58 -5.96 -9.64 -1.43
CA THR A 58 -4.79 -10.51 -1.39
C THR A 58 -3.83 -10.20 -2.54
N LYS A 59 -4.33 -10.04 -3.77
CA LYS A 59 -3.54 -9.64 -4.94
C LYS A 59 -2.84 -8.29 -4.70
N ALA A 60 -3.57 -7.29 -4.22
CA ALA A 60 -3.00 -5.97 -3.92
C ALA A 60 -1.89 -6.03 -2.86
N ARG A 61 -2.07 -6.84 -1.81
CA ARG A 61 -1.05 -7.05 -0.78
C ARG A 61 0.19 -7.75 -1.32
N ASN A 62 0.01 -8.77 -2.17
CA ASN A 62 1.11 -9.50 -2.78
C ASN A 62 1.91 -8.60 -3.72
N LEU A 63 1.24 -7.75 -4.51
CA LEU A 63 1.90 -6.73 -5.32
C LEU A 63 2.75 -5.79 -4.45
N ALA A 64 2.17 -5.22 -3.40
CA ALA A 64 2.89 -4.32 -2.51
C ALA A 64 4.07 -4.98 -1.77
N ALA A 65 3.97 -6.29 -1.49
CA ALA A 65 5.05 -7.05 -0.86
C ALA A 65 6.16 -7.46 -1.84
N ALA A 66 5.86 -7.51 -3.14
CA ALA A 66 6.81 -7.85 -4.19
C ALA A 66 7.68 -6.66 -4.62
N ILE A 67 7.27 -5.42 -4.31
CA ILE A 67 8.01 -4.21 -4.69
C ILE A 67 9.44 -4.28 -4.15
N THR A 68 10.40 -4.21 -5.08
CA THR A 68 11.83 -4.18 -4.78
C THR A 68 12.44 -2.83 -5.14
N LEU A 69 13.63 -2.53 -4.61
CA LEU A 69 14.34 -1.28 -4.92
C LEU A 69 14.64 -1.14 -6.42
N ASP A 70 14.89 -2.26 -7.11
CA ASP A 70 15.22 -2.29 -8.54
C ASP A 70 14.02 -1.88 -9.43
N GLU A 71 12.78 -2.01 -8.92
CA GLU A 71 11.56 -1.60 -9.62
C GLU A 71 11.26 -0.09 -9.49
N LEU A 72 11.96 0.62 -8.60
CA LEU A 72 11.78 2.06 -8.37
C LEU A 72 12.58 2.94 -9.33
N GLU A 73 13.35 2.36 -10.25
CA GLU A 73 14.10 3.09 -11.27
C GLU A 73 13.24 3.55 -12.47
N ASP A 74 12.02 3.02 -12.62
CA ASP A 74 11.11 3.35 -13.72
C ASP A 74 10.10 4.47 -13.35
N GLY A 75 10.55 5.72 -13.51
CA GLY A 75 9.68 6.86 -13.82
C GLY A 75 9.17 7.71 -12.64
N PRO A 76 8.79 8.98 -12.91
CA PRO A 76 8.33 9.90 -11.87
C PRO A 76 7.06 9.36 -11.22
N VAL A 77 6.96 9.52 -9.90
CA VAL A 77 5.72 9.34 -9.15
C VAL A 77 4.74 10.41 -9.66
N GLY A 78 4.01 10.07 -10.70
CA GLY A 78 3.05 10.98 -11.34
C GLY A 78 1.88 11.20 -10.39
N ASP A 79 1.69 12.45 -9.97
CA ASP A 79 0.39 12.91 -9.54
C ASP A 79 -0.57 12.68 -10.70
N SER A 80 -1.31 11.56 -10.65
CA SER A 80 -2.45 11.36 -11.53
C SER A 80 -3.53 12.35 -11.10
N GLU A 81 -3.41 13.61 -11.53
CA GLU A 81 -4.55 14.50 -11.62
C GLU A 81 -5.62 13.77 -12.44
N GLY A 82 -6.77 13.56 -11.80
CA GLY A 82 -7.84 12.78 -12.40
C GLY A 82 -8.43 13.51 -13.60
N ASP A 83 -8.11 13.02 -14.80
CA ASP A 83 -8.92 13.27 -15.97
C ASP A 83 -10.22 12.47 -15.85
N PHE A 84 -11.19 13.05 -15.13
CA PHE A 84 -12.60 12.70 -15.33
C PHE A 84 -13.09 13.45 -16.58
N GLU A 85 -12.87 12.86 -17.74
CA GLU A 85 -13.56 13.26 -18.97
C GLU A 85 -14.74 12.29 -19.18
N GLY A 86 -15.89 12.66 -18.64
CA GLY A 86 -17.16 11.97 -18.89
C GLY A 86 -17.94 12.65 -20.03
N PRO A 87 -18.68 11.90 -20.85
CA PRO A 87 -19.74 12.46 -21.71
C PRO A 87 -20.97 12.90 -20.90
#